data_AF-A0A212U086-F1
#
_entry.id   AF-A0A212U086-F1
#
_cell.length_a   1.000
_cell.length_b   1.000
_cell.length_c   1.000
_cell.angle_alpha   90.00
_cell.angle_beta   90.00
_cell.angle_gamma   90.00
#
_symmetry.space_group_name_H-M   'P 1'
#
loop_
_entity.id
_entity.type
_entity.pdbx_description
1 polymer ?
#
loop_
_entity_poly.entity_id
_entity_poly.type
_entity_poly.pdbx_seq_one_letter_code
_entity_poly.pdbx_strand_id
1 'polypeptide(L)'
;MVTYSLYTTAANNVRRAADNLGVSLPTKYAKARKDAHASIDKARALTVSREDLAAAVAEALLADRDPATDPDVQRLATLRVLDNEGVTGNMRAHAAQLDGALLREHHQAIVKAWVPVVNAAGATIAKARDALGPFDPADAGHGGRIPAQHVRTWADARDAVTVMRHALTGVRSLGQVDGLPTLGGRLGHLLPFYDLDHTQVTEYHGSTALWEPIFDGHDVDFVTLTGYAQRLQKLRDEREKAAAEHAANTDNFGQPRPKKGTFVIGLHG
;
A
#
# COMPACT_ATOMS: atom_id res chain seq x y z
N MET A 1 -20.49 4.15 0.73
CA MET A 1 -19.96 3.80 -0.61
C MET A 1 -18.43 3.82 -0.69
N VAL A 2 -17.72 4.68 0.06
CA VAL A 2 -16.25 4.81 0.03
C VAL A 2 -15.49 3.50 0.34
N THR A 3 -15.95 2.72 1.32
CA THR A 3 -15.26 1.50 1.79
C THR A 3 -15.21 0.36 0.75
N TYR A 4 -16.18 0.28 -0.16
CA TYR A 4 -16.24 -0.75 -1.21
C TYR A 4 -15.06 -0.63 -2.20
N SER A 5 -14.82 0.60 -2.67
CA SER A 5 -13.74 0.87 -3.63
C SER A 5 -12.36 0.58 -3.05
N LEU A 6 -12.19 0.80 -1.74
CA LEU A 6 -10.92 0.66 -1.05
C LEU A 6 -10.43 -0.80 -1.04
N TYR A 7 -11.25 -1.73 -0.55
CA TYR A 7 -10.81 -3.13 -0.39
C TYR A 7 -10.55 -3.83 -1.73
N THR A 8 -11.42 -3.59 -2.72
CA THR A 8 -11.22 -4.14 -4.07
C THR A 8 -9.92 -3.61 -4.70
N THR A 9 -9.68 -2.30 -4.57
CA THR A 9 -8.45 -1.66 -5.06
C THR A 9 -7.23 -2.22 -4.34
N ALA A 10 -7.30 -2.36 -3.01
CA ALA A 10 -6.21 -2.88 -2.21
C ALA A 10 -5.87 -4.34 -2.59
N ALA A 11 -6.88 -5.20 -2.74
CA ALA A 11 -6.70 -6.59 -3.13
C ALA A 11 -6.10 -6.71 -4.55
N ASN A 12 -6.47 -5.82 -5.47
CA ASN A 12 -5.90 -5.78 -6.81
C ASN A 12 -4.45 -5.28 -6.82
N ASN A 13 -4.13 -4.27 -6.01
CA ASN A 13 -2.77 -3.76 -5.87
C ASN A 13 -1.84 -4.80 -5.23
N VAL A 14 -2.30 -5.54 -4.23
CA VAL A 14 -1.54 -6.63 -3.59
C VAL A 14 -1.27 -7.76 -4.57
N ARG A 15 -2.28 -8.16 -5.37
CA ARG A 15 -2.07 -9.16 -6.42
C ARG A 15 -1.07 -8.68 -7.48
N ARG A 16 -1.24 -7.45 -7.97
CA ARG A 16 -0.32 -6.87 -8.96
C ARG A 16 1.10 -6.74 -8.42
N ALA A 17 1.26 -6.36 -7.15
CA ALA A 17 2.56 -6.34 -6.50
C ALA A 17 3.18 -7.73 -6.49
N ALA A 18 2.44 -8.77 -6.07
CA ALA A 18 2.94 -10.14 -6.08
C ALA A 18 3.32 -10.62 -7.50
N ASP A 19 2.48 -10.38 -8.50
CA ASP A 19 2.74 -10.71 -9.90
C ASP A 19 4.03 -10.03 -10.41
N ASN A 20 4.18 -8.72 -10.15
CA ASN A 20 5.35 -7.95 -10.59
C ASN A 20 6.64 -8.31 -9.82
N LEU A 21 6.52 -8.79 -8.59
CA LEU A 21 7.64 -9.29 -7.79
C LEU A 21 8.01 -10.73 -8.16
N GLY A 22 7.23 -11.41 -9.00
CA GLY A 22 7.44 -12.82 -9.33
C GLY A 22 7.25 -13.77 -8.15
N VAL A 23 6.44 -13.37 -7.16
CA VAL A 23 6.19 -14.13 -5.93
C VAL A 23 4.76 -14.63 -5.88
N SER A 24 4.58 -15.89 -5.50
CA SER A 24 3.25 -16.45 -5.29
C SER A 24 2.63 -15.89 -4.01
N LEU A 25 1.37 -15.47 -4.10
CA LEU A 25 0.58 -15.15 -2.91
C LEU A 25 0.38 -16.41 -2.05
N PRO A 26 0.19 -16.28 -0.72
CA PRO A 26 -0.09 -17.42 0.14
C PRO A 26 -1.27 -18.24 -0.37
N THR A 27 -1.10 -19.57 -0.48
CA THR A 27 -2.13 -20.47 -1.05
C THR A 27 -3.48 -20.34 -0.35
N LYS A 28 -3.47 -20.13 0.97
CA LYS A 28 -4.69 -19.90 1.77
C LYS A 28 -5.43 -18.63 1.32
N TYR A 29 -4.72 -17.51 1.17
CA TYR A 29 -5.28 -16.26 0.65
C TYR A 29 -5.81 -16.43 -0.78
N ALA A 30 -5.00 -17.00 -1.68
CA ALA A 30 -5.37 -17.18 -3.08
C ALA A 30 -6.64 -18.05 -3.24
N LYS A 31 -6.72 -19.15 -2.48
CA LYS A 31 -7.91 -20.01 -2.45
C LYS A 31 -9.12 -19.28 -1.89
N ALA A 32 -9.00 -18.67 -0.71
CA ALA A 32 -10.13 -18.01 -0.06
C ALA A 32 -10.69 -16.86 -0.91
N ARG A 33 -9.83 -16.10 -1.60
CA ARG A 33 -10.26 -15.09 -2.55
C ARG A 33 -10.98 -15.68 -3.75
N LYS A 34 -10.45 -16.76 -4.34
CA LYS A 34 -11.12 -17.47 -5.44
C LYS A 34 -12.50 -17.95 -5.02
N ASP A 35 -12.63 -18.53 -3.84
CA ASP A 35 -13.90 -19.04 -3.31
C ASP A 35 -14.90 -17.88 -3.06
N ALA A 36 -14.44 -16.73 -2.56
CA ALA A 36 -15.26 -15.53 -2.39
C ALA A 36 -15.79 -14.99 -3.73
N HIS A 37 -14.94 -14.94 -4.77
CA HIS A 37 -15.34 -14.47 -6.09
C HIS A 37 -16.20 -15.46 -6.86
N ALA A 38 -16.03 -16.77 -6.66
CA ALA A 38 -16.88 -17.79 -7.26
C ALA A 38 -18.36 -17.60 -6.88
N SER A 39 -18.64 -17.07 -5.69
CA SER A 39 -20.02 -16.75 -5.26
C SER A 39 -20.61 -15.56 -6.03
N ILE A 40 -19.80 -14.58 -6.42
CA ILE A 40 -20.22 -13.47 -7.28
C ILE A 40 -20.51 -13.99 -8.69
N ASP A 41 -19.65 -14.86 -9.22
CA ASP A 41 -19.84 -15.41 -10.56
C ASP A 41 -21.09 -16.29 -10.63
N LYS A 42 -21.39 -17.05 -9.58
CA LYS A 42 -22.67 -17.77 -9.45
C LYS A 42 -23.87 -16.84 -9.46
N ALA A 43 -23.79 -15.69 -8.81
CA ALA A 43 -24.90 -14.73 -8.84
C ALA A 43 -25.01 -13.98 -10.16
N ARG A 44 -23.89 -13.68 -10.83
CA ARG A 44 -23.92 -13.17 -12.20
C ARG A 44 -24.54 -14.18 -13.17
N ALA A 45 -24.38 -15.48 -12.92
CA ALA A 45 -25.06 -16.50 -13.71
C ALA A 45 -26.59 -16.54 -13.48
N LEU A 46 -27.12 -15.81 -12.49
CA LEU A 46 -28.56 -15.64 -12.28
C LEU A 46 -29.16 -14.50 -13.13
N THR A 47 -28.35 -13.75 -13.89
CA THR A 47 -28.85 -12.66 -14.74
C THR A 47 -29.67 -13.21 -15.88
N VAL A 48 -30.85 -12.62 -16.11
CA VAL A 48 -31.77 -13.01 -17.17
C VAL A 48 -32.03 -11.81 -18.06
N SER A 49 -31.80 -11.95 -19.37
CA SER A 49 -32.03 -10.85 -20.30
C SER A 49 -33.53 -10.51 -20.42
N ARG A 50 -33.86 -9.33 -20.93
CA ARG A 50 -35.28 -8.98 -21.17
C ARG A 50 -35.85 -9.86 -22.27
N GLU A 51 -34.99 -10.17 -23.23
CA GLU A 51 -35.23 -10.97 -24.42
C GLU A 51 -35.57 -12.41 -24.03
N ASP A 52 -34.86 -13.02 -23.08
CA ASP A 52 -35.14 -14.39 -22.61
C ASP A 52 -36.52 -14.48 -21.95
N LEU A 53 -36.86 -13.52 -21.09
CA LEU A 53 -38.18 -13.48 -20.45
C LEU A 53 -39.29 -13.23 -21.48
N ALA A 54 -39.08 -12.32 -22.43
CA ALA A 54 -40.05 -12.03 -23.49
C ALA A 54 -40.26 -13.25 -24.40
N ALA A 55 -39.19 -13.99 -24.74
CA ALA A 55 -39.25 -15.21 -25.52
C ALA A 55 -40.04 -16.30 -24.79
N ALA A 56 -39.79 -16.50 -23.49
CA ALA A 56 -40.54 -17.48 -22.69
C ALA A 56 -42.04 -17.13 -22.57
N VAL A 57 -42.38 -15.84 -22.43
CA VAL A 57 -43.77 -15.38 -22.42
C VAL A 57 -44.44 -15.64 -23.78
N ALA A 58 -43.77 -15.34 -24.89
CA ALA A 58 -44.28 -15.60 -26.23
C ALA A 58 -44.48 -17.11 -26.48
N GLU A 59 -43.53 -17.94 -26.02
CA GLU A 59 -43.62 -19.40 -26.12
C GLU A 59 -44.78 -19.98 -25.31
N ALA A 60 -45.02 -19.48 -24.09
CA ALA A 60 -46.17 -19.88 -23.28
C ALA A 60 -47.50 -19.55 -23.99
N LEU A 61 -47.63 -18.33 -24.52
CA LEU A 61 -48.84 -17.88 -25.23
C LEU A 61 -49.08 -18.67 -26.53
N LEU A 62 -48.04 -18.95 -27.32
CA LEU A 62 -48.14 -19.77 -28.53
C LEU A 62 -48.54 -21.21 -28.23
N ALA A 63 -48.23 -21.71 -27.04
CA ALA A 63 -48.59 -23.04 -26.55
C ALA A 63 -49.92 -23.06 -25.75
N ASP A 64 -50.69 -21.96 -25.75
CA ASP A 64 -51.95 -21.81 -25.00
C ASP A 64 -51.81 -22.06 -23.48
N ARG A 65 -50.64 -21.75 -22.91
CA ARG A 65 -50.36 -21.76 -21.47
C ARG A 65 -50.51 -20.35 -20.90
N ASP A 66 -51.05 -20.22 -19.69
CA ASP A 66 -51.12 -18.93 -18.97
C ASP A 66 -49.73 -18.53 -18.45
N PRO A 67 -49.10 -17.45 -18.95
CA PRO A 67 -47.77 -17.03 -18.51
C PRO A 67 -47.70 -16.69 -17.01
N ALA A 68 -48.82 -16.34 -16.36
CA ALA A 68 -48.84 -16.03 -14.93
C ALA A 68 -48.60 -17.27 -14.05
N THR A 69 -48.92 -18.47 -14.55
CA THR A 69 -48.77 -19.74 -13.85
C THR A 69 -47.75 -20.67 -14.50
N ASP A 70 -47.21 -20.30 -15.66
CA ASP A 70 -46.17 -21.05 -16.35
C ASP A 70 -44.84 -21.09 -15.55
N PRO A 71 -44.30 -22.29 -15.24
CA PRO A 71 -43.13 -22.41 -14.37
C PRO A 71 -41.85 -21.81 -14.97
N ASP A 72 -41.68 -21.82 -16.30
CA ASP A 72 -40.49 -21.25 -16.95
C ASP A 72 -40.57 -19.72 -16.93
N VAL A 73 -41.74 -19.15 -17.21
CA VAL A 73 -41.98 -17.70 -17.08
C VAL A 73 -41.80 -17.25 -15.63
N GLN A 74 -42.37 -17.97 -14.65
CA GLN A 74 -42.22 -17.64 -13.22
C GLN A 74 -40.76 -17.71 -12.76
N ARG A 75 -40.00 -18.72 -13.19
CA ARG A 75 -38.57 -18.85 -12.90
C ARG A 75 -37.79 -17.66 -13.45
N LEU A 76 -37.99 -17.31 -14.73
CA LEU A 76 -37.28 -16.19 -15.37
C LEU A 76 -37.70 -14.84 -14.76
N ALA A 77 -38.98 -14.65 -14.44
CA ALA A 77 -39.47 -13.45 -13.76
C ALA A 77 -38.85 -13.32 -12.35
N THR A 78 -38.76 -14.42 -11.60
CA THR A 78 -38.10 -14.45 -10.28
C THR A 78 -36.62 -14.13 -10.39
N LEU A 79 -35.92 -14.77 -11.33
CA LEU A 79 -34.51 -14.48 -11.59
C LEU A 79 -34.30 -13.02 -11.98
N ARG A 80 -35.22 -12.42 -12.73
CA ARG A 80 -35.16 -11.00 -13.10
C ARG A 80 -35.41 -10.05 -11.94
N VAL A 81 -36.24 -10.44 -10.96
CA VAL A 81 -36.39 -9.70 -9.70
C VAL A 81 -35.12 -9.77 -8.86
N LEU A 82 -34.46 -10.93 -8.85
CA LEU A 82 -33.17 -11.14 -8.19
C LEU A 82 -32.02 -10.43 -8.93
N ASP A 83 -32.09 -10.34 -10.25
CA ASP A 83 -31.22 -9.55 -11.13
C ASP A 83 -31.60 -8.06 -11.11
N ASN A 84 -31.63 -7.51 -9.91
CA ASN A 84 -31.70 -6.07 -9.71
C ASN A 84 -30.32 -5.51 -9.34
N GLU A 85 -30.09 -4.24 -9.71
CA GLU A 85 -28.82 -3.57 -9.43
C GLU A 85 -28.48 -3.55 -7.92
N GLY A 86 -29.49 -3.60 -7.05
CA GLY A 86 -29.33 -3.68 -5.61
C GLY A 86 -28.67 -4.98 -5.14
N VAL A 87 -29.11 -6.14 -5.63
CA VAL A 87 -28.53 -7.44 -5.29
C VAL A 87 -27.10 -7.54 -5.82
N THR A 88 -26.88 -7.19 -7.09
CA THR A 88 -25.53 -7.18 -7.67
C THR A 88 -24.60 -6.20 -6.93
N GLY A 89 -25.10 -5.02 -6.58
CA GLY A 89 -24.38 -4.04 -5.77
C GLY A 89 -24.03 -4.56 -4.38
N ASN A 90 -24.98 -5.20 -3.69
CA ASN A 90 -24.78 -5.78 -2.37
C ASN A 90 -23.78 -6.94 -2.40
N MET A 91 -23.82 -7.79 -3.43
CA MET A 91 -22.86 -8.88 -3.58
C MET A 91 -21.44 -8.39 -3.88
N ARG A 92 -21.31 -7.34 -4.70
CA ARG A 92 -20.02 -6.66 -4.88
C ARG A 92 -19.53 -6.07 -3.56
N ALA A 93 -20.40 -5.39 -2.81
CA ALA A 93 -20.05 -4.83 -1.50
C ALA A 93 -19.58 -5.92 -0.52
N HIS A 94 -20.30 -7.04 -0.46
CA HIS A 94 -19.92 -8.19 0.36
C HIS A 94 -18.58 -8.79 -0.06
N ALA A 95 -18.35 -8.99 -1.35
CA ALA A 95 -17.07 -9.48 -1.85
C ALA A 95 -15.89 -8.56 -1.50
N ALA A 96 -16.08 -7.23 -1.59
CA ALA A 96 -15.05 -6.29 -1.15
C ALA A 96 -14.79 -6.40 0.36
N GLN A 97 -15.82 -6.62 1.18
CA GLN A 97 -15.65 -6.86 2.61
C GLN A 97 -14.85 -8.15 2.87
N LEU A 98 -15.13 -9.21 2.11
CA LEU A 98 -14.35 -10.46 2.17
C LEU A 98 -12.90 -10.23 1.75
N ASP A 99 -12.63 -9.51 0.66
CA ASP A 99 -11.27 -9.11 0.25
C ASP A 99 -10.56 -8.37 1.40
N GLY A 100 -11.21 -7.40 2.03
CA GLY A 100 -10.67 -6.67 3.18
C GLY A 100 -10.38 -7.58 4.37
N ALA A 101 -11.27 -8.53 4.70
CA ALA A 101 -11.04 -9.49 5.78
C ALA A 101 -9.86 -10.43 5.47
N LEU A 102 -9.79 -10.96 4.25
CA LEU A 102 -8.71 -11.85 3.81
C LEU A 102 -7.34 -11.16 3.80
N LEU A 103 -7.29 -9.89 3.38
CA LEU A 103 -6.07 -9.09 3.46
C LEU A 103 -5.64 -8.90 4.91
N ARG A 104 -6.57 -8.58 5.83
CA ARG A 104 -6.25 -8.46 7.28
C ARG A 104 -5.76 -9.79 7.88
N GLU A 105 -6.34 -10.91 7.47
CA GLU A 105 -5.94 -12.23 7.97
C GLU A 105 -4.55 -12.63 7.46
N HIS A 106 -4.21 -12.27 6.21
CA HIS A 106 -3.03 -12.79 5.53
C HIS A 106 -1.92 -11.77 5.26
N HIS A 107 -2.05 -10.50 5.67
CA HIS A 107 -1.07 -9.45 5.34
C HIS A 107 0.36 -9.82 5.77
N GLN A 108 0.55 -10.46 6.93
CA GLN A 108 1.88 -10.84 7.41
C GLN A 108 2.54 -11.87 6.49
N ALA A 109 1.78 -12.89 6.07
CA ALA A 109 2.28 -13.94 5.18
C ALA A 109 2.56 -13.39 3.78
N ILE A 110 1.73 -12.46 3.30
CA ILE A 110 1.92 -11.78 2.02
C ILE A 110 3.23 -10.97 2.03
N VAL A 111 3.42 -10.10 3.02
CA VAL A 111 4.63 -9.26 3.10
C VAL A 111 5.88 -10.11 3.34
N LYS A 112 5.80 -11.14 4.20
CA LYS A 112 6.91 -12.07 4.43
C LYS A 112 7.39 -12.76 3.14
N ALA A 113 6.48 -13.07 2.21
CA ALA A 113 6.85 -13.64 0.92
C ALA A 113 7.61 -12.64 0.01
N TRP A 114 7.45 -11.34 0.24
CA TRP A 114 8.12 -10.28 -0.54
C TRP A 114 9.52 -9.95 -0.03
N VAL A 115 9.79 -10.16 1.28
CA VAL A 115 11.06 -9.80 1.94
C VAL A 115 12.30 -10.25 1.16
N PRO A 116 12.46 -11.52 0.73
CA PRO A 116 13.69 -11.94 0.06
C PRO A 116 13.94 -11.20 -1.26
N VAL A 117 12.89 -10.97 -2.04
CA VAL A 117 12.97 -10.29 -3.35
C VAL A 117 13.28 -8.81 -3.18
N VAL A 118 12.66 -8.15 -2.20
CA VAL A 118 12.91 -6.73 -1.92
C VAL A 118 14.31 -6.50 -1.35
N ASN A 119 14.79 -7.36 -0.45
CA ASN A 119 16.15 -7.25 0.09
C ASN A 119 17.20 -7.51 -1.01
N ALA A 120 16.96 -8.47 -1.92
CA ALA A 120 17.83 -8.68 -3.08
C ALA A 120 17.87 -7.48 -4.04
N ALA A 121 16.74 -6.79 -4.22
CA ALA A 121 16.70 -5.54 -4.97
C ALA A 121 17.54 -4.45 -4.28
N GLY A 122 17.43 -4.30 -2.96
CA GLY A 122 18.28 -3.40 -2.18
C GLY A 122 19.77 -3.67 -2.37
N ALA A 123 20.19 -4.93 -2.26
CA ALA A 123 21.58 -5.34 -2.48
C ALA A 123 22.06 -5.07 -3.91
N THR A 124 21.16 -5.18 -4.91
CA THR A 124 21.48 -4.87 -6.31
C THR A 124 21.76 -3.38 -6.50
N ILE A 125 20.97 -2.51 -5.86
CA ILE A 125 21.19 -1.06 -5.88
C ILE A 125 22.49 -0.70 -5.16
N ALA A 126 22.75 -1.30 -4.00
CA ALA A 126 23.99 -1.08 -3.25
C ALA A 126 25.24 -1.47 -4.07
N LYS A 127 25.20 -2.63 -4.73
CA LYS A 127 26.28 -3.06 -5.63
C LYS A 127 26.49 -2.09 -6.80
N ALA A 128 25.40 -1.52 -7.33
CA ALA A 128 25.51 -0.54 -8.40
C ALA A 128 26.10 0.79 -7.93
N ARG A 129 25.73 1.26 -6.74
CA ARG A 129 26.38 2.40 -6.07
C ARG A 129 27.89 2.18 -5.96
N ASP A 130 28.31 1.01 -5.49
CA ASP A 130 29.74 0.71 -5.30
C ASP A 130 30.52 0.70 -6.63
N ALA A 131 29.86 0.29 -7.71
CA ALA A 131 30.49 0.21 -9.03
C ALA A 131 30.50 1.55 -9.80
N LEU A 132 29.46 2.38 -9.62
CA LEU A 132 29.21 3.56 -10.45
C LEU A 132 29.37 4.89 -9.70
N GLY A 133 29.51 4.85 -8.38
CA GLY A 133 29.36 6.02 -7.52
C GLY A 133 27.89 6.45 -7.41
N PRO A 134 27.61 7.69 -6.96
CA PRO A 134 26.25 8.23 -6.90
C PRO A 134 25.69 8.51 -8.31
N PHE A 135 24.54 7.92 -8.64
CA PHE A 135 23.76 8.19 -9.86
C PHE A 135 22.26 8.01 -9.63
N ASP A 136 21.38 8.73 -10.32
CA ASP A 136 19.94 8.44 -10.22
C ASP A 136 19.57 7.18 -11.06
N PRO A 137 19.23 6.02 -10.47
CA PRO A 137 18.78 4.83 -11.21
C PRO A 137 17.42 5.03 -11.90
N ALA A 138 16.62 6.02 -11.50
CA ALA A 138 15.35 6.34 -12.13
C ALA A 138 15.46 7.33 -13.29
N ASP A 139 16.57 8.07 -13.41
CA ASP A 139 16.80 8.98 -14.52
C ASP A 139 17.22 8.22 -15.79
N ALA A 140 16.29 8.09 -16.74
CA ALA A 140 16.54 7.46 -18.03
C ALA A 140 17.61 8.21 -18.85
N GLY A 141 17.79 9.51 -18.62
CA GLY A 141 18.80 10.34 -19.30
C GLY A 141 20.23 10.02 -18.85
N HIS A 142 20.42 9.48 -17.64
CA HIS A 142 21.73 9.05 -17.15
C HIS A 142 22.27 7.84 -17.92
N GLY A 143 21.42 6.98 -18.48
CA GLY A 143 21.84 5.76 -19.17
C GLY A 143 22.81 6.00 -20.33
N GLY A 144 22.67 7.12 -21.06
CA GLY A 144 23.58 7.50 -22.15
C GLY A 144 24.96 8.00 -21.71
N ARG A 145 25.14 8.25 -20.41
CA ARG A 145 26.40 8.72 -19.80
C ARG A 145 27.13 7.62 -19.03
N ILE A 146 26.49 6.47 -18.83
CA ILE A 146 27.11 5.30 -18.19
C ILE A 146 28.09 4.65 -19.16
N PRO A 147 29.36 4.40 -18.77
CA PRO A 147 30.31 3.68 -19.61
C PRO A 147 29.76 2.33 -20.06
N ALA A 148 30.10 1.89 -21.28
CA ALA A 148 29.54 0.68 -21.88
C ALA A 148 29.66 -0.57 -20.98
N GLN A 149 30.78 -0.73 -20.26
CA GLN A 149 30.98 -1.86 -19.34
C GLN A 149 30.03 -1.87 -18.12
N HIS A 150 29.35 -0.76 -17.83
CA HIS A 150 28.52 -0.54 -16.65
C HIS A 150 27.02 -0.46 -16.94
N VAL A 151 26.62 -0.44 -18.22
CA VAL A 151 25.21 -0.32 -18.64
C VAL A 151 24.34 -1.42 -18.01
N ARG A 152 24.86 -2.65 -17.91
CA ARG A 152 24.13 -3.75 -17.27
C ARG A 152 23.88 -3.50 -15.78
N THR A 153 24.90 -3.06 -15.05
CA THR A 153 24.80 -2.72 -13.62
C THR A 153 23.80 -1.61 -13.36
N TRP A 154 23.79 -0.57 -14.20
CA TRP A 154 22.79 0.50 -14.12
C TRP A 154 21.37 -0.02 -14.41
N ALA A 155 21.20 -0.85 -15.44
CA ALA A 155 19.90 -1.41 -15.80
C ALA A 155 19.34 -2.31 -14.68
N ASP A 156 20.17 -3.19 -14.10
CA ASP A 156 19.78 -4.05 -12.99
C ASP A 156 19.36 -3.22 -11.75
N ALA A 157 20.04 -2.09 -11.47
CA ALA A 157 19.66 -1.17 -10.39
C ALA A 157 18.32 -0.47 -10.65
N ARG A 158 18.04 -0.06 -11.89
CA ARG A 158 16.75 0.53 -12.28
C ARG A 158 15.60 -0.47 -12.11
N ASP A 159 15.82 -1.72 -12.50
CA ASP A 159 14.83 -2.79 -12.32
C ASP A 159 14.60 -3.07 -10.83
N ALA A 160 15.66 -3.08 -10.02
CA ALA A 160 15.58 -3.20 -8.57
C ALA A 160 14.77 -2.06 -7.91
N VAL A 161 14.93 -0.81 -8.35
CA VAL A 161 14.07 0.31 -7.89
C VAL A 161 12.61 0.06 -8.24
N THR A 162 12.34 -0.51 -9.41
CA THR A 162 10.98 -0.85 -9.85
C THR A 162 10.36 -1.94 -8.97
N VAL A 163 11.13 -2.96 -8.59
CA VAL A 163 10.76 -3.99 -7.60
C VAL A 163 10.35 -3.35 -6.27
N MET A 164 11.17 -2.45 -5.73
CA MET A 164 10.84 -1.75 -4.47
C MET A 164 9.57 -0.90 -4.58
N ARG A 165 9.33 -0.22 -5.70
CA ARG A 165 8.09 0.56 -5.94
C ARG A 165 6.84 -0.32 -5.97
N HIS A 166 6.94 -1.52 -6.55
CA HIS A 166 5.83 -2.48 -6.54
C HIS A 166 5.52 -2.98 -5.13
N ALA A 167 6.56 -3.32 -4.36
CA ALA A 167 6.41 -3.69 -2.96
C ALA A 167 5.77 -2.56 -2.14
N LEU A 168 6.21 -1.30 -2.32
CA LEU A 168 5.63 -0.14 -1.65
C LEU A 168 4.13 0.01 -1.95
N THR A 169 3.72 -0.16 -3.19
CA THR A 169 2.30 -0.07 -3.60
C THR A 169 1.46 -1.16 -2.91
N GLY A 170 2.00 -2.38 -2.83
CA GLY A 170 1.38 -3.49 -2.11
C GLY A 170 1.24 -3.21 -0.61
N VAL A 171 2.33 -2.79 0.05
CA VAL A 171 2.34 -2.48 1.50
C VAL A 171 1.41 -1.31 1.82
N ARG A 172 1.39 -0.26 0.98
CA ARG A 172 0.43 0.86 1.08
C ARG A 172 -1.01 0.39 1.10
N SER A 173 -1.33 -0.53 0.20
CA SER A 173 -2.67 -1.09 0.07
C SER A 173 -3.06 -1.95 1.28
N LEU A 174 -2.12 -2.73 1.82
CA LEU A 174 -2.35 -3.50 3.04
C LEU A 174 -2.51 -2.58 4.27
N GLY A 175 -1.67 -1.55 4.40
CA GLY A 175 -1.76 -0.59 5.50
C GLY A 175 -3.08 0.18 5.53
N GLN A 176 -3.64 0.51 4.36
CA GLN A 176 -4.98 1.12 4.27
C GLN A 176 -6.09 0.20 4.79
N VAL A 177 -5.96 -1.10 4.58
CA VAL A 177 -6.93 -2.11 5.03
C VAL A 177 -6.84 -2.31 6.55
N ASP A 178 -5.64 -2.30 7.11
CA ASP A 178 -5.39 -2.43 8.55
C ASP A 178 -5.63 -1.13 9.35
N GLY A 179 -6.00 -0.04 8.68
CA GLY A 179 -6.17 1.27 9.31
C GLY A 179 -4.86 1.86 9.83
N LEU A 180 -3.71 1.37 9.33
CA LEU A 180 -2.43 1.98 9.64
C LEU A 180 -2.41 3.41 9.07
N PRO A 181 -1.83 4.38 9.80
CA PRO A 181 -1.66 5.74 9.32
C PRO A 181 -1.11 5.69 7.91
N THR A 182 -1.75 6.43 7.00
CA THR A 182 -1.40 6.36 5.59
C THR A 182 0.11 6.57 5.44
N LEU A 183 0.76 5.60 4.80
CA LEU A 183 2.10 5.65 4.22
C LEU A 183 2.29 6.84 3.22
N GLY A 184 1.29 7.72 3.11
CA GLY A 184 1.22 8.91 2.29
C GLY A 184 1.68 10.18 3.00
N GLY A 185 2.00 10.13 4.30
CA GLY A 185 2.89 11.16 4.87
C GLY A 185 4.21 11.16 4.09
N ARG A 186 4.82 12.34 3.88
CA ARG A 186 6.05 12.51 3.06
C ARG A 186 7.15 11.48 3.38
N LEU A 187 7.18 11.00 4.62
CA LEU A 187 8.23 10.15 5.16
C LEU A 187 7.84 8.68 5.36
N GLY A 188 6.53 8.38 5.35
CA GLY A 188 6.04 7.03 5.64
C GLY A 188 6.54 6.00 4.62
N HIS A 189 6.82 6.43 3.39
CA HIS A 189 7.14 5.53 2.29
C HIS A 189 8.53 4.84 2.37
N LEU A 190 9.45 5.38 3.17
CA LEU A 190 10.79 4.81 3.38
C LEU A 190 10.81 3.78 4.51
N LEU A 191 9.97 3.96 5.53
CA LEU A 191 9.95 3.12 6.74
C LEU A 191 9.63 1.63 6.50
N PRO A 192 8.90 1.22 5.45
CA PRO A 192 8.82 -0.20 5.10
C PRO A 192 10.17 -0.82 4.72
N PHE A 193 11.13 -0.03 4.23
CA PHE A 193 12.40 -0.50 3.68
C PHE A 193 13.59 -0.24 4.60
N TYR A 194 13.51 0.76 5.47
CA TYR A 194 14.65 1.24 6.27
C TYR A 194 14.27 1.47 7.72
N ASP A 195 15.17 1.15 8.65
CA ASP A 195 15.10 1.60 10.04
C ASP A 195 15.84 2.94 10.16
N LEU A 196 15.10 4.03 9.92
CA LEU A 196 15.63 5.39 10.00
C LEU A 196 15.17 6.04 11.31
N ASP A 197 16.07 6.78 11.95
CA ASP A 197 15.72 7.65 13.08
C ASP A 197 15.10 8.98 12.62
N HIS A 198 14.63 9.79 13.57
CA HIS A 198 14.03 11.09 13.28
C HIS A 198 14.94 12.04 12.49
N THR A 199 16.24 12.06 12.77
CA THR A 199 17.18 12.96 12.09
C THR A 199 17.35 12.54 10.63
N GLN A 200 17.63 11.26 10.38
CA GLN A 200 17.77 10.68 9.04
C GLN A 200 16.49 10.87 8.21
N VAL A 201 15.33 10.59 8.82
CA VAL A 201 14.04 10.83 8.17
C VAL A 201 13.85 12.30 7.77
N THR A 202 14.38 13.24 8.54
CA THR A 202 14.30 14.68 8.24
C THR A 202 15.22 15.08 7.10
N GLU A 203 16.38 14.43 6.95
CA GLU A 203 17.31 14.64 5.83
C GLU A 203 16.68 14.25 4.49
N TYR A 204 15.89 13.17 4.46
CA TYR A 204 15.14 12.76 3.27
C TYR A 204 13.82 13.52 3.05
N HIS A 205 13.56 14.57 3.83
CA HIS A 205 12.28 15.27 3.76
C HIS A 205 12.05 15.93 2.39
N GLY A 206 11.09 15.38 1.65
CA GLY A 206 10.71 15.85 0.30
C GLY A 206 11.15 14.91 -0.81
N SER A 207 12.05 13.97 -0.52
CA SER A 207 12.39 12.89 -1.44
C SER A 207 11.25 11.87 -1.55
N THR A 208 11.12 11.28 -2.73
CA THR A 208 10.29 10.09 -2.98
C THR A 208 11.12 8.92 -3.50
N ALA A 209 12.45 9.09 -3.51
CA ALA A 209 13.40 8.16 -4.06
C ALA A 209 13.69 7.05 -3.05
N LEU A 210 13.31 5.82 -3.40
CA LEU A 210 13.56 4.66 -2.55
C LEU A 210 15.03 4.27 -2.47
N TRP A 211 15.89 4.76 -3.38
CA TRP A 211 17.31 4.38 -3.45
C TRP A 211 18.24 5.34 -2.71
N GLU A 212 17.81 6.55 -2.38
CA GLU A 212 18.67 7.56 -1.72
C GLU A 212 19.27 7.05 -0.41
N PRO A 213 18.51 6.42 0.51
CA PRO A 213 19.11 5.86 1.72
C PRO A 213 20.20 4.82 1.44
N ILE A 214 20.07 4.03 0.38
CA ILE A 214 21.10 3.04 -0.01
C ILE A 214 22.39 3.75 -0.40
N PHE A 215 22.29 4.92 -1.04
CA PHE A 215 23.46 5.68 -1.44
C PHE A 215 24.19 6.33 -0.26
N ASP A 216 23.45 6.66 0.78
CA ASP A 216 23.99 7.16 2.04
C ASP A 216 24.46 6.04 2.99
N GLY A 217 24.40 4.78 2.53
CA GLY A 217 24.95 3.63 3.24
C GLY A 217 23.94 2.80 4.03
N HIS A 218 22.64 3.07 3.92
CA HIS A 218 21.60 2.29 4.59
C HIS A 218 21.28 1.00 3.81
N ASP A 219 21.34 -0.13 4.50
CA ASP A 219 20.86 -1.40 3.96
C ASP A 219 19.34 -1.45 3.92
N VAL A 220 18.79 -2.11 2.89
CA VAL A 220 17.36 -2.43 2.85
C VAL A 220 17.05 -3.54 3.84
N ASP A 221 16.22 -3.20 4.83
CA ASP A 221 15.61 -4.12 5.78
C ASP A 221 14.09 -4.01 5.64
N PHE A 222 13.53 -4.75 4.67
CA PHE A 222 12.10 -4.72 4.38
C PHE A 222 11.29 -5.41 5.48
N VAL A 223 10.40 -4.66 6.14
CA VAL A 223 9.66 -5.15 7.31
C VAL A 223 8.21 -5.53 7.01
N THR A 224 7.67 -6.37 7.87
CA THR A 224 6.23 -6.63 7.92
C THR A 224 5.44 -5.39 8.34
N LEU A 225 4.10 -5.44 8.24
CA LEU A 225 3.26 -4.33 8.73
C LEU A 225 3.42 -4.05 10.23
N THR A 226 3.70 -5.08 11.02
CA THR A 226 4.00 -4.90 12.45
C THR A 226 5.31 -4.18 12.64
N GLY A 227 6.36 -4.55 11.90
CA GLY A 227 7.64 -3.86 11.94
C GLY A 227 7.53 -2.40 11.46
N TYR A 228 6.73 -2.14 10.42
CA TYR A 228 6.43 -0.78 9.98
C TYR A 228 5.70 0.03 11.07
N ALA A 229 4.70 -0.55 11.73
CA ALA A 229 4.00 0.10 12.83
C ALA A 229 4.95 0.42 14.01
N GLN A 230 5.88 -0.49 14.31
CA GLN A 230 6.92 -0.26 15.32
C GLN A 230 7.87 0.88 14.92
N ARG A 231 8.35 0.92 13.67
CA ARG A 231 9.18 2.01 13.14
C ARG A 231 8.45 3.35 13.17
N LEU A 232 7.16 3.37 12.83
CA LEU A 232 6.32 4.56 12.96
C LEU A 232 6.21 5.05 14.41
N GLN A 233 6.02 4.13 15.35
CA GLN A 233 5.90 4.50 16.76
C GLN A 233 7.22 5.04 17.30
N LYS A 234 8.34 4.37 17.02
CA LYS A 234 9.70 4.84 17.33
C LYS A 234 9.91 6.27 16.83
N LEU A 235 9.57 6.55 15.58
CA LEU A 235 9.71 7.88 15.00
C LEU A 235 8.84 8.94 15.69
N ARG A 236 7.65 8.58 16.17
CA ARG A 236 6.80 9.50 16.94
C ARG A 236 7.43 9.83 18.29
N ASP A 237 7.88 8.80 19.00
CA ASP A 237 8.51 8.94 20.32
C ASP A 237 9.77 9.82 20.24
N GLU A 238 10.59 9.62 19.19
CA GLU A 238 11.79 10.44 18.93
C GLU A 238 11.44 11.90 18.62
N ARG A 239 10.36 12.16 17.87
CA ARG A 239 9.89 13.52 17.57
C ARG A 239 9.38 14.24 18.81
N GLU A 240 8.61 13.54 19.65
CA GLU A 240 8.12 14.09 20.91
C GLU A 240 9.28 14.44 21.85
N LYS A 241 10.28 13.56 21.94
CA LYS A 241 11.51 13.82 22.70
C LYS A 241 12.26 15.03 22.18
N ALA A 242 12.51 15.12 20.87
CA ALA A 242 13.20 16.26 20.26
C ALA A 242 12.44 17.58 20.47
N ALA A 243 11.11 17.56 20.39
CA ALA A 243 10.27 18.72 20.67
C ALA A 243 10.36 19.17 22.14
N ALA A 244 10.36 18.23 23.09
CA ALA A 244 10.52 18.51 24.51
C ALA A 244 11.91 19.09 24.82
N GLU A 245 12.98 18.56 24.22
CA GLU A 245 14.34 19.09 24.35
C GLU A 245 14.47 20.50 23.78
N HIS A 246 13.88 20.75 22.60
CA HIS A 246 13.84 22.09 22.02
C HIS A 246 13.09 23.09 22.91
N ALA A 247 11.94 22.71 23.46
CA ALA A 247 11.16 23.55 24.39
C ALA A 247 11.95 23.88 25.67
N ALA A 248 12.59 22.87 26.29
CA ALA A 248 13.43 23.07 27.48
C ALA A 248 14.62 23.99 27.20
N ASN A 249 15.23 23.89 26.01
CA ASN A 249 16.30 24.79 25.60
C ASN A 249 15.81 26.23 25.40
N THR A 250 14.64 26.44 24.80
CA THR A 250 14.09 27.79 24.61
C THR A 250 13.75 28.50 25.92
N ASP A 251 13.25 27.78 26.93
CA ASP A 251 12.92 28.36 28.24
C ASP A 251 14.18 28.85 29.00
N ASN A 252 15.31 28.17 28.82
CA ASN A 252 16.59 28.57 29.41
C ASN A 252 17.16 29.88 28.81
N PHE A 253 16.80 30.22 27.57
CA PHE A 253 17.18 31.49 26.95
C PHE A 253 16.14 32.61 27.15
N GLY A 254 14.91 32.28 27.51
CA GLY A 254 13.81 33.22 27.76
C GLY A 254 13.74 33.83 29.16
N GLN A 255 14.46 33.27 30.14
CA GLN A 255 14.60 33.89 31.46
C GLN A 255 15.49 35.14 31.34
N PRO A 256 14.99 36.37 31.61
CA PRO A 256 15.82 37.55 31.61
C PRO A 256 16.94 37.33 32.61
N ARG A 257 18.20 37.34 32.13
CA ARG A 257 19.36 37.28 33.04
C ARG A 257 19.12 38.32 34.14
N PRO A 258 19.16 37.94 35.43
CA PRO A 258 18.99 38.90 36.50
C PRO A 258 19.99 40.02 36.23
N LYS A 259 19.48 41.25 36.04
CA LYS A 259 20.32 42.43 35.84
C LYS A 259 21.32 42.41 36.99
N LYS A 260 22.59 42.15 36.68
CA LYS A 260 23.67 42.18 37.69
C LYS A 260 23.50 43.49 38.43
N GLY A 261 23.22 43.39 39.72
CA GLY A 261 22.89 44.52 40.57
C GLY A 261 23.89 45.63 40.34
N THR A 262 23.37 46.83 40.15
CA THR A 262 24.13 48.07 40.16
C THR A 262 25.04 48.05 41.39
N PHE A 263 26.35 47.90 41.17
CA PHE A 263 27.35 48.06 42.22
C PHE A 263 27.29 49.52 42.66
N VAL A 264 26.61 49.79 43.78
CA VAL A 264 26.68 51.10 44.44
C VAL A 264 28.04 51.16 45.13
N ILE A 265 28.99 51.85 44.50
CA ILE A 265 30.26 52.21 45.14
C ILE A 265 29.91 53.29 46.18
N GLY A 266 29.78 52.88 47.43
CA GLY A 266 29.71 53.81 48.55
C GLY A 266 31.08 54.47 48.76
N LEU A 267 31.21 55.73 48.37
CA LEU A 267 32.27 56.62 48.83
C LEU A 267 31.96 57.03 50.28
N HIS A 268 32.74 56.53 51.24
CA HIS A 268 32.82 57.12 52.58
C HIS A 268 33.75 58.34 52.52
N GLY A 269 33.23 59.48 52.93
CA GLY A 269 33.99 60.66 53.36
C GLY A 269 33.71 60.91 54.84
#